data_AF-A0A6L7YNM4-F1
#
_entry.id   AF-A0A6L7YNM4-F1
#
_cell.length_a   1.000
_cell.length_b   1.000
_cell.length_c   1.000
_cell.angle_alpha   90.00
_cell.angle_beta   90.00
_cell.angle_gamma   90.00
#
_symmetry.space_group_name_H-M   'P 1'
#
loop_
_entity.id
_entity.type
_entity.pdbx_description
1 polymer ?
#
loop_
_entity_poly.entity_id
_entity_poly.type
_entity_poly.pdbx_seq_one_letter_code
_entity_poly.pdbx_strand_id
1 'polypeptide(L)' 'MVTSEQPITRSELREELQHYATKADIGDVRADMAQMETRLVKWMVRIMFGAAALSTSIALVIQRLVG' A
#
# COMPACT_ATOMS: atom_id res chain seq x y z
N MET A 1 26.28 -35.77 -18.71
CA MET A 1 25.89 -34.60 -17.89
C MET A 1 25.49 -35.16 -16.53
N VAL A 2 26.46 -35.30 -15.63
CA VAL A 2 26.23 -35.86 -14.28
C VAL A 2 25.75 -34.69 -13.45
N THR A 3 24.46 -34.66 -13.12
CA THR A 3 23.96 -33.80 -12.04
C THR A 3 24.53 -34.39 -10.75
N SER A 4 25.63 -33.82 -10.27
CA SER A 4 26.22 -34.21 -8.99
C SER A 4 25.28 -33.79 -7.87
N GLU A 5 24.47 -34.72 -7.36
CA GLU A 5 23.71 -34.59 -6.11
C GLU A 5 24.69 -34.56 -4.93
N GLN A 6 25.47 -33.48 -4.79
CA GLN A 6 26.25 -33.28 -3.59
C GLN A 6 25.28 -33.07 -2.41
N PRO A 7 25.44 -33.83 -1.30
CA PRO A 7 24.54 -33.69 -0.17
C PRO A 7 24.72 -32.31 0.46
N ILE A 8 23.68 -31.48 0.39
CA ILE A 8 23.65 -30.16 1.03
C ILE A 8 23.74 -30.37 2.55
N THR A 9 24.72 -29.74 3.19
CA THR A 9 24.88 -29.82 4.63
C THR A 9 23.79 -29.00 5.34
N ARG A 10 23.41 -29.41 6.56
CA ARG A 10 22.42 -28.68 7.37
C ARG A 10 22.78 -27.21 7.60
N SER A 11 24.08 -26.88 7.60
CA SER A 11 24.59 -25.52 7.70
C SER A 11 24.26 -24.69 6.46
N GLU A 12 24.55 -25.21 5.27
CA GLU A 12 24.27 -24.54 3.99
C GLU A 12 22.77 -24.30 3.81
N LEU A 13 21.94 -25.31 4.14
CA LEU A 13 20.49 -25.16 4.07
C LEU A 13 19.96 -24.11 5.06
N ARG A 14 20.54 -24.00 6.26
CA ARG A 14 20.15 -22.99 7.25
C ARG A 14 20.53 -21.59 6.79
N GLU A 15 21.71 -21.43 6.22
CA GLU A 15 22.20 -20.15 5.70
C GLU A 15 21.32 -19.68 4.53
N GLU A 16 20.96 -20.59 3.62
CA GLU A 16 20.07 -20.26 2.51
C GLU A 16 18.66 -19.86 3.00
N LEU A 17 18.10 -20.61 3.96
CA LEU A 17 16.79 -20.35 4.54
C LEU A 17 16.68 -19.01 5.28
N GLN A 18 17.78 -18.46 5.80
CA GLN A 18 17.78 -17.15 6.48
C GLN A 18 17.47 -15.98 5.54
N HIS A 19 17.64 -16.16 4.23
CA HIS A 19 17.36 -15.12 3.24
C HIS A 19 15.94 -15.17 2.67
N TYR A 20 15.16 -16.20 3.02
CA TYR A 20 13.79 -16.32 2.54
C TYR A 20 12.82 -15.59 3.47
N ALA A 21 11.91 -14.83 2.86
CA ALA A 21 10.77 -14.27 3.56
C ALA A 21 9.90 -15.40 4.12
N THR A 22 9.50 -15.24 5.36
CA THR A 22 8.58 -16.13 6.05
C THR A 22 7.14 -15.77 5.74
N LYS A 23 6.21 -16.67 6.10
CA LYS A 23 4.77 -16.37 6.02
C LYS A 23 4.36 -15.20 6.92
N ALA A 24 5.11 -14.94 8.00
CA ALA A 24 4.88 -13.81 8.88
C ALA A 24 5.19 -12.50 8.15
N ASP A 25 6.34 -12.43 7.47
CA ASP A 25 6.73 -11.23 6.69
C ASP A 25 5.69 -10.88 5.61
N ILE A 26 5.12 -11.90 4.96
CA ILE A 26 4.03 -11.70 3.99
C ILE A 26 2.76 -11.15 4.68
N GLY A 27 2.47 -11.63 5.89
CA GLY A 27 1.34 -11.16 6.71
C GLY A 27 1.50 -9.69 7.07
N ASP A 28 2.70 -9.29 7.50
CA ASP A 28 3.02 -7.92 7.89
C ASP A 28 2.89 -6.97 6.68
N VAL A 29 3.44 -7.34 5.52
CA VAL A 29 3.28 -6.55 4.29
C VAL A 29 1.81 -6.37 3.91
N ARG A 30 0.99 -7.43 4.03
CA ARG A 30 -0.45 -7.33 3.75
C ARG A 30 -1.17 -6.40 4.73
N ALA A 31 -0.80 -6.45 6.01
CA ALA A 31 -1.36 -5.57 7.03
C ALA A 31 -1.01 -4.10 6.75
N ASP A 32 0.25 -3.84 6.42
CA ASP A 32 0.73 -2.50 6.05
C ASP A 32 0.01 -1.95 4.82
N MET A 33 -0.17 -2.79 3.79
CA MET A 33 -0.92 -2.43 2.59
C MET A 33 -2.38 -2.06 2.91
N ALA A 34 -3.08 -2.86 3.72
CA ALA A 34 -4.46 -2.59 4.11
C ALA A 34 -4.59 -1.29 4.92
N GLN A 35 -3.62 -1.00 5.79
CA GLN A 35 -3.58 0.24 6.56
C GLN A 35 -3.31 1.45 5.65
N MET A 36 -2.41 1.32 4.67
CA MET A 36 -2.14 2.36 3.67
C MET A 36 -3.39 2.65 2.83
N GLU A 37 -4.07 1.61 2.33
CA GLU A 37 -5.31 1.74 1.56
C GLU A 37 -6.37 2.53 2.35
N THR A 38 -6.58 2.15 3.62
CA THR A 38 -7.53 2.85 4.50
C THR A 38 -7.18 4.32 4.69
N ARG A 39 -5.90 4.66 4.84
CA ARG A 39 -5.44 6.04 4.98
C ARG A 39 -5.68 6.84 3.70
N LEU A 40 -5.38 6.25 2.54
CA LEU A 40 -5.60 6.87 1.24
C LEU A 40 -7.08 7.16 1.00
N VAL A 41 -7.95 6.17 1.24
CA VAL A 41 -9.41 6.32 1.12
C VAL A 41 -9.90 7.46 2.01
N LYS A 42 -9.51 7.49 3.29
CA LYS A 42 -9.89 8.58 4.21
C LYS A 42 -9.41 9.95 3.73
N TRP A 43 -8.20 10.04 3.19
CA TRP A 43 -7.65 11.29 2.67
C TRP A 43 -8.39 11.77 1.41
N MET A 44 -8.65 10.85 0.47
CA MET A 44 -9.42 11.15 -0.74
C MET A 44 -10.82 11.65 -0.41
N VAL A 45 -11.52 10.98 0.52
CA VAL A 45 -12.86 11.39 0.96
C VAL A 45 -12.84 12.82 1.50
N ARG A 46 -11.84 13.19 2.34
CA ARG A 46 -11.71 14.57 2.84
C ARG A 46 -11.51 15.59 1.72
N ILE A 47 -10.69 15.26 0.72
CA ILE A 47 -10.46 16.16 -0.42
C ILE A 47 -11.71 16.31 -1.27
N MET A 48 -12.46 15.24 -1.51
CA MET A 48 -13.70 15.32 -2.30
C MET A 48 -14.72 16.25 -1.64
N PHE A 49 -14.92 16.12 -0.32
CA PHE A 49 -15.80 17.03 0.41
C PHE A 49 -15.29 18.47 0.40
N GLY A 50 -13.98 18.69 0.56
CA GLY A 50 -13.37 20.02 0.46
C GLY A 50 -13.53 20.67 -0.92
N ALA A 51 -13.27 19.90 -1.99
CA ALA A 51 -13.40 20.37 -3.37
C ALA A 51 -14.86 20.68 -3.75
N ALA A 52 -15.83 19.87 -3.29
CA ALA A 52 -17.24 20.13 -3.50
C ALA A 52 -17.72 21.41 -2.78
N ALA A 53 -17.20 21.67 -1.57
CA ALA A 53 -17.49 22.91 -0.85
C ALA A 53 -16.90 24.14 -1.57
N LEU A 54 -15.70 24.00 -2.14
CA LEU A 54 -15.06 25.07 -2.91
C LEU A 54 -15.82 25.38 -4.21
N SER A 55 -16.25 24.36 -4.96
CA SER A 55 -16.97 24.56 -6.23
C SER A 55 -18.33 25.22 -6.03
N THR A 56 -19.07 24.80 -5.01
CA THR A 56 -20.36 25.42 -4.64
C THR A 56 -20.19 26.86 -4.17
N SER A 57 -19.12 27.16 -3.43
CA SER A 57 -18.81 28.53 -2.99
C SER A 57 -18.51 29.47 -4.17
N ILE A 58 -17.72 29.02 -5.15
CA ILE A 58 -17.40 29.81 -6.36
C ILE A 58 -18.67 30.07 -7.18
N ALA A 59 -19.52 29.06 -7.36
CA ALA A 59 -20.77 29.21 -8.11
C ALA A 59 -21.72 30.25 -7.48
N LEU A 60 -21.87 30.23 -6.16
CA LEU A 60 -22.72 31.20 -5.44
C LEU A 60 -22.16 32.63 -5.52
N VAL A 61 -20.83 32.80 -5.46
CA VAL A 61 -20.20 34.12 -5.59
C VAL A 61 -20.39 34.68 -6.99
N ILE A 62 -20.19 33.86 -8.04
CA ILE A 62 -20.42 34.30 -9.42
C ILE A 62 -21.89 34.72 -9.62
N GLN A 63 -22.83 33.92 -9.11
CA GLN A 63 -24.26 34.23 -9.21
C GLN A 63 -24.65 35.54 -8.52
N ARG A 64 -23.96 35.91 -7.43
CA ARG A 64 -24.12 37.21 -6.74
C ARG A 64 -23.50 38.40 -7.46
N LEU A 65 -22.49 38.18 -8.32
CA LEU A 65 -21.83 39.24 -9.08
C LEU A 65 -22.51 39.52 -10.43
N VAL A 66 -23.19 38.51 -10.99
CA VAL A 66 -23.89 38.61 -12.28
C VAL A 66 -25.39 38.96 -12.10
N GLY A 67 -25.97 38.66 -10.94
CA GLY A 67 -27.37 38.94 -10.61
C GLY A 67 -27.63 40.31 -10.02
#